data_AF-A0AAW4KPE5-F1
#
_entry.id   AF-A0AAW4KPE5-F1
#
_cell.length_a   1.000
_cell.length_b   1.000
_cell.length_c   1.000
_cell.angle_alpha   90.00
_cell.angle_beta   90.00
_cell.angle_gamma   90.00
#
_symmetry.space_group_name_H-M   'P 1'
#
loop_
_entity.id
_entity.type
_entity.pdbx_description
1 polymer ?
#
loop_
_entity_poly.entity_id
_entity_poly.type
_entity_poly.pdbx_seq_one_letter_code
_entity_poly.pdbx_strand_id
1 'polypeptide(L)'
;RRGLGLEFHQLREFREGDSLRQIDWKATARQRTPIAREYQDERDQQIVFMLDCGQHMRSQDDELSHFDHALNACLLLSYVALRQGDAVGL
;
A
#
# COMPACT_ATOMS: atom_id res chain seq x y z
N ARG A 1 5.08 5.88 12.49
CA ARG A 1 5.28 7.18 11.79
C ARG A 1 5.20 6.88 10.31
N ARG A 2 4.11 7.27 9.61
CA ARG A 2 4.05 7.12 8.14
C ARG A 2 5.19 7.97 7.58
N GLY A 3 6.16 7.33 6.93
CA GLY A 3 7.20 8.05 6.22
C GLY A 3 6.55 8.83 5.09
N LEU A 4 6.97 10.07 4.87
CA LEU A 4 6.73 10.71 3.58
C LEU A 4 7.44 9.81 2.58
N GLY A 5 6.71 9.16 1.66
CA GLY A 5 7.32 8.25 0.71
C GLY A 5 8.60 8.81 0.07
N LEU A 6 9.56 7.95 -0.23
CA LEU A 6 10.86 8.38 -0.74
C LEU A 6 10.84 8.57 -2.26
N GLU A 7 9.84 8.01 -2.94
CA GLU A 7 9.71 8.13 -4.39
C GLU A 7 9.09 9.46 -4.80
N PHE A 8 9.84 10.18 -5.64
CA PHE A 8 9.34 11.38 -6.31
C PHE A 8 8.15 11.01 -7.21
N HIS A 9 7.01 11.66 -6.97
CA HIS A 9 5.81 11.47 -7.77
C HIS A 9 5.73 12.51 -8.89
N GLN A 10 5.67 13.79 -8.53
CA GLN A 10 5.57 14.89 -9.48
C GLN A 10 5.97 16.24 -8.88
N LEU A 11 6.13 17.25 -9.76
CA LEU A 11 6.18 18.65 -9.36
C LEU A 11 4.76 19.22 -9.40
N ARG A 12 4.36 19.94 -8.36
CA ARG A 12 3.10 20.68 -8.33
C ARG A 12 3.29 22.07 -7.72
N GLU A 13 2.33 22.96 -7.93
CA GLU A 13 2.30 24.24 -7.23
C GLU A 13 2.28 24.02 -5.71
N PHE A 14 3.03 24.85 -4.99
CA PHE A 14 3.06 24.88 -3.54
C PHE A 14 1.71 25.37 -3.01
N ARG A 15 1.18 24.68 -2.00
CA ARG A 15 -0.12 24.98 -1.39
C ARG A 15 0.07 25.32 0.08
N GLU A 16 -0.88 26.07 0.62
CA GLU A 16 -0.92 26.34 2.05
C GLU A 16 -1.04 25.03 2.84
N GLY A 17 -0.12 24.81 3.78
CA GLY A 17 0.05 23.54 4.51
C GLY A 17 1.22 22.68 4.04
N ASP A 18 1.81 22.97 2.88
CA ASP A 18 3.05 22.32 2.44
C ASP A 18 4.23 22.74 3.32
N SER A 19 5.17 21.83 3.53
CA SER A 19 6.41 22.15 4.24
C SER A 19 7.35 22.91 3.30
N LEU A 20 7.99 23.97 3.79
CA LEU A 20 9.01 24.71 3.04
C LEU A 20 10.17 23.81 2.57
N ARG A 21 10.40 22.67 3.24
CA ARG A 21 11.42 21.68 2.83
C ARG A 21 11.08 20.96 1.52
N GLN A 22 9.83 20.98 1.09
CA GLN A 22 9.38 20.35 -0.15
C GLN A 22 9.57 21.26 -1.36
N ILE A 23 9.97 22.53 -1.18
CA ILE A 23 10.12 23.48 -2.29
C ILE A 23 11.28 23.06 -3.20
N ASP A 24 10.98 22.94 -4.49
CA ASP A 24 12.00 22.86 -5.53
C ASP A 24 12.36 24.26 -6.01
N TRP A 25 13.48 24.80 -5.51
CA TRP A 25 13.92 26.15 -5.86
C TRP A 25 14.28 26.31 -7.35
N LYS A 26 14.72 25.24 -8.01
CA LYS A 26 15.11 25.28 -9.43
C LYS A 26 13.87 25.36 -10.33
N ALA A 27 12.83 24.58 -10.02
CA ALA A 27 11.55 24.65 -10.71
C ALA A 27 10.84 25.98 -10.42
N THR A 28 10.86 26.43 -9.16
CA THR A 28 10.33 27.73 -8.73
C THR A 28 10.96 28.89 -9.52
N ALA A 29 12.28 28.89 -9.69
CA ALA A 29 12.98 29.92 -10.46
C ALA A 29 12.59 29.94 -11.95
N ARG A 30 12.26 28.78 -12.53
CA ARG A 30 11.84 28.66 -13.93
C ARG A 30 10.39 29.08 -14.14
N GLN A 31 9.48 28.68 -13.25
CA GLN A 31 8.05 28.95 -13.37
C GLN A 31 7.64 30.31 -12.78
N ARG A 32 8.50 30.94 -11.98
CA ARG A 32 8.23 32.19 -11.25
C ARG A 32 7.06 32.10 -10.26
N THR A 33 6.67 30.88 -9.92
CA THR A 33 5.66 30.53 -8.90
C THR A 33 6.27 29.46 -7.98
N PRO A 34 5.94 29.45 -6.68
CA PRO A 34 6.46 28.43 -5.76
C PRO A 34 6.03 27.01 -6.17
N ILE A 35 7.01 26.12 -6.37
CA ILE A 35 6.80 24.72 -6.76
C ILE A 35 7.25 23.77 -5.65
N ALA A 36 6.40 22.82 -5.30
CA ALA A 36 6.68 21.75 -4.33
C ALA A 36 6.92 20.40 -5.04
N ARG A 37 7.80 19.59 -4.46
CA ARG A 37 7.96 18.17 -4.80
C ARG A 37 6.90 17.37 -4.05
N GLU A 38 6.07 16.68 -4.81
CA GLU A 38 5.14 15.69 -4.28
C GLU A 38 5.81 14.32 -4.30
N TYR A 39 5.76 13.65 -3.16
CA TYR A 39 6.29 12.30 -2.99
C TYR A 39 5.13 11.35 -2.80
N GLN A 40 5.23 10.16 -3.39
CA GLN A 40 4.23 9.11 -3.25
C GLN A 40 4.67 8.15 -2.15
N ASP A 41 3.76 7.84 -1.23
CA ASP A 41 3.98 6.79 -0.24
C ASP A 41 4.30 5.46 -0.96
N GLU A 42 5.45 4.87 -0.60
CA GLU A 42 5.82 3.53 -1.07
C GLU A 42 4.77 2.52 -0.60
N ARG A 43 4.24 1.75 -1.56
CA ARG A 43 3.38 0.59 -1.32
C ARG A 43 4.23 -0.66 -1.47
N ASP A 44 4.91 -1.01 -0.39
CA ASP A 44 5.73 -2.22 -0.26
C ASP A 44 5.48 -2.88 1.10
N GLN A 45 4.21 -3.21 1.37
CA GLN A 45 3.88 -3.92 2.59
C GLN A 45 4.22 -5.40 2.43
N GLN A 46 4.79 -5.99 3.48
CA GLN A 46 4.97 -7.44 3.58
C GLN A 46 3.83 -8.03 4.40
N ILE A 47 2.96 -8.81 3.75
CA ILE A 47 1.79 -9.43 4.34
C ILE A 47 2.04 -10.93 4.47
N VAL A 48 1.91 -11.47 5.68
CA VAL A 48 2.03 -12.90 5.96
C VAL A 48 0.66 -13.42 6.41
N PHE A 49 0.12 -14.38 5.69
CA PHE A 49 -1.06 -15.11 6.10
C PHE A 49 -0.67 -16.26 7.03
N MET A 50 -1.46 -16.50 8.07
CA MET A 50 -1.32 -17.67 8.93
C MET A 50 -2.65 -18.41 8.93
N LEU A 51 -2.68 -19.55 8.24
CA LEU A 51 -3.87 -20.40 8.16
C LEU A 51 -3.83 -21.47 9.24
N ASP A 52 -4.91 -21.60 9.99
CA ASP A 52 -5.12 -22.76 10.86
C ASP A 52 -5.45 -23.99 9.98
N CYS A 53 -4.74 -25.09 10.24
CA CYS A 53 -4.94 -26.39 9.59
C CYS A 53 -5.41 -27.47 10.59
N GLY A 54 -5.88 -27.05 11.77
CA GLY A 54 -6.32 -27.92 12.84
C GLY A 54 -7.64 -28.64 12.57
N GLN A 55 -7.97 -29.61 13.42
CA GLN A 55 -9.18 -30.45 13.27
C GLN A 55 -10.49 -29.65 13.20
N HIS A 56 -10.55 -28.48 13.87
CA HIS A 56 -11.74 -27.63 13.88
C HIS A 56 -12.04 -27.03 12.51
N MET A 57 -11.01 -26.84 11.68
CA MET A 57 -11.15 -26.29 10.33
C MET A 57 -11.77 -27.29 9.35
N ARG A 58 -11.90 -28.57 9.74
CA ARG A 58 -12.57 -29.61 8.95
C ARG A 58 -14.10 -29.58 9.07
N SER A 59 -14.66 -28.76 9.97
CA SER A 59 -16.11 -28.62 10.08
C SER A 59 -16.68 -28.07 8.76
N GLN A 60 -17.78 -28.65 8.32
CA GLN A 60 -18.45 -28.28 7.07
C GLN A 60 -19.49 -27.19 7.33
N ASP A 61 -19.50 -26.21 6.42
CA ASP A 61 -20.52 -25.21 6.23
C ASP A 61 -21.04 -25.37 4.79
N ASP A 62 -22.17 -26.05 4.65
CA ASP A 62 -22.72 -26.52 3.37
C ASP A 62 -21.72 -27.42 2.61
N GLU A 63 -21.36 -27.10 1.37
CA GLU A 63 -20.43 -27.88 0.54
C GLU A 63 -18.95 -27.66 0.87
N LEU A 64 -18.61 -26.64 1.67
CA LEU A 64 -17.24 -26.23 1.94
C LEU A 64 -16.87 -26.44 3.41
N SER A 65 -15.60 -26.73 3.68
CA SER A 65 -15.10 -26.70 5.06
C SER A 65 -14.73 -25.28 5.48
N HIS A 66 -14.66 -25.02 6.78
CA HIS A 66 -14.09 -23.78 7.29
C HIS A 66 -12.68 -23.51 6.77
N PHE A 67 -11.88 -24.56 6.54
CA PHE A 67 -10.59 -24.47 5.89
C PHE A 67 -10.71 -23.91 4.47
N ASP A 68 -11.66 -24.41 3.67
CA ASP A 68 -11.86 -23.95 2.29
C ASP A 68 -12.30 -22.49 2.25
N HIS A 69 -13.15 -22.06 3.18
CA HIS A 69 -13.52 -20.65 3.31
C HIS A 69 -12.31 -19.76 3.67
N ALA A 70 -11.49 -20.18 4.62
CA ALA A 70 -10.29 -19.44 5.01
C ALA A 70 -9.28 -19.37 3.86
N LEU A 71 -9.07 -20.48 3.13
CA LEU A 71 -8.22 -20.54 1.96
C LEU A 71 -8.71 -19.59 0.85
N ASN A 72 -10.01 -19.61 0.55
CA ASN A 72 -10.62 -18.71 -0.44
C ASN A 72 -10.45 -17.24 -0.06
N ALA A 73 -10.63 -16.90 1.23
CA ALA A 73 -10.38 -15.56 1.73
C ALA A 73 -8.91 -15.15 1.58
N CYS A 74 -7.97 -16.02 1.96
CA CYS A 74 -6.53 -15.80 1.77
C CYS A 74 -6.17 -15.59 0.30
N LEU A 75 -6.72 -16.39 -0.61
CA LEU A 75 -6.49 -16.24 -2.06
C LEU A 75 -6.99 -14.89 -2.57
N LEU A 76 -8.20 -14.47 -2.20
CA LEU A 76 -8.78 -13.19 -2.61
C LEU A 76 -7.94 -12.02 -2.07
N LEU A 77 -7.58 -12.05 -0.79
CA LEU A 77 -6.77 -11.01 -0.16
C LEU A 77 -5.37 -10.95 -0.78
N SER A 78 -4.74 -12.09 -1.03
CA SER A 78 -3.43 -12.18 -1.69
C SER A 78 -3.49 -11.57 -3.10
N TYR A 79 -4.55 -11.86 -3.86
CA TYR A 79 -4.74 -11.29 -5.19
C TYR A 79 -4.85 -9.77 -5.17
N VAL A 80 -5.61 -9.22 -4.22
CA VAL A 80 -5.76 -7.76 -4.07
C VAL A 80 -4.43 -7.12 -3.64
N ALA A 81 -3.74 -7.69 -2.66
CA ALA A 81 -2.46 -7.19 -2.16
C ALA A 81 -1.38 -7.18 -3.25
N LEU A 82 -1.23 -8.28 -3.98
CA LEU A 82 -0.29 -8.38 -5.11
C LEU A 82 -0.61 -7.36 -6.21
N ARG A 83 -1.90 -7.16 -6.53
CA ARG A 83 -2.33 -6.10 -7.46
C ARG A 83 -2.01 -4.69 -6.95
N GLN A 84 -1.93 -4.52 -5.65
CA GLN A 84 -1.68 -3.23 -5.03
C GLN A 84 -0.19 -2.88 -4.95
N GLY A 85 0.69 -3.84 -5.23
CA GLY A 85 2.15 -3.71 -5.17
C GLY A 85 2.78 -4.33 -3.92
N ASP A 86 1.98 -4.95 -3.04
CA ASP A 86 2.45 -5.53 -1.80
C ASP A 86 3.03 -6.94 -1.99
N ALA A 87 3.97 -7.32 -1.14
CA ALA A 87 4.54 -8.67 -1.09
C ALA A 87 3.71 -9.58 -0.17
N VAL A 88 3.44 -10.81 -0.61
CA VAL A 88 2.59 -11.76 0.12
C VAL A 88 3.32 -13.07 0.38
N GLY A 89 3.17 -13.59 1.60
CA GLY A 89 3.57 -14.93 2.01
C GLY A 89 2.46 -15.66 2.78
N LEU A 90 2.60 -16.98 2.93
CA LEU A 90 1.71 -17.88 3.64
C LEU A 90 2.50 -18.77 4.61
#